data_AF-A0A9P3C2A7-F1
#
_entry.id   AF-A0A9P3C2A7-F1
#
_cell.length_a   1.000
_cell.length_b   1.000
_cell.length_c   1.000
_cell.angle_alpha   90.00
_cell.angle_beta   90.00
_cell.angle_gamma   90.00
#
_symmetry.space_group_name_H-M   'P 1'
#
loop_
_entity.id
_entity.type
_entity.pdbx_description
1 polymer ?
#
loop_
_entity_poly.entity_id
_entity_poly.type
_entity_poly.pdbx_seq_one_letter_code
_entity_poly.pdbx_strand_id
1 'polypeptide(L)'
;MSPGIWGIGLTYPPATVLCVINGLSRQSSEARNLYFAGALFSIAHFCWGPTMFAILGRIGDVKTAGVRNEDALQEWLPKHRARTLLVNVPAFLCILAATLVTVTEGLS
;
A
#
# COMPACT_ATOMS: atom_id res chain seq x y z
N MET A 1 1.50 -8.39 -18.23
CA MET A 1 1.75 -7.42 -17.14
C MET A 1 2.80 -8.01 -16.21
N SER A 2 3.74 -7.21 -15.70
CA SER A 2 4.82 -7.74 -14.84
C SER A 2 4.26 -8.23 -13.50
N PRO A 3 4.90 -9.21 -12.83
CA PRO A 3 4.48 -9.71 -11.52
C PRO A 3 4.30 -8.60 -10.46
N GLY A 4 5.11 -7.53 -10.53
CA GLY A 4 5.00 -6.39 -9.63
C GLY A 4 3.70 -5.60 -9.78
N ILE A 5 3.18 -5.46 -11.01
CA ILE A 5 1.91 -4.76 -11.25
C ILE A 5 0.75 -5.60 -10.71
N TRP A 6 0.80 -6.93 -10.87
CA TRP A 6 -0.17 -7.84 -10.25
C TRP A 6 -0.17 -7.73 -8.74
N GLY A 7 1.01 -7.70 -8.12
CA GLY A 7 1.13 -7.51 -6.67
C GLY A 7 0.45 -6.23 -6.18
N ILE A 8 0.61 -5.11 -6.89
CA ILE A 8 -0.04 -3.84 -6.55
C ILE A 8 -1.56 -3.93 -6.77
N GLY A 9 -1.99 -4.43 -7.92
CA GLY A 9 -3.41 -4.52 -8.29
C GLY A 9 -4.22 -5.45 -7.40
N LEU A 10 -3.60 -6.50 -6.86
CA LEU A 10 -4.27 -7.48 -5.99
C LEU A 10 -4.22 -7.14 -4.50
N THR A 11 -3.50 -6.08 -4.10
CA THR A 11 -3.35 -5.70 -2.69
C THR A 11 -4.07 -4.40 -2.37
N TYR A 12 -3.63 -3.27 -2.92
CA TYR A 12 -4.13 -1.95 -2.52
C TYR A 12 -5.58 -1.68 -2.94
N PRO A 13 -6.04 -1.95 -4.18
CA PRO A 13 -7.44 -1.74 -4.52
C PRO A 13 -8.40 -2.62 -3.69
N PRO A 14 -8.18 -3.95 -3.56
CA PRO A 14 -9.01 -4.78 -2.69
C PRO A 14 -8.98 -4.33 -1.23
N ALA A 15 -7.81 -4.01 -0.67
CA ALA A 15 -7.69 -3.51 0.69
C ALA A 15 -8.51 -2.22 0.88
N THR A 16 -8.44 -1.28 -0.07
CA THR A 16 -9.21 -0.04 -0.05
C THR A 16 -10.71 -0.32 -0.05
N VAL A 17 -11.18 -1.17 -0.97
CA VAL A 17 -12.60 -1.52 -1.08
C VAL A 17 -13.11 -2.16 0.19
N LEU A 18 -12.38 -3.15 0.73
CA LEU A 18 -12.76 -3.83 1.97
C LEU A 18 -12.79 -2.88 3.16
N CYS A 19 -11.80 -1.99 3.27
CA CYS A 19 -11.77 -0.97 4.31
C CYS A 19 -12.96 -0.02 4.22
N VAL A 20 -13.33 0.44 3.03
CA VAL A 20 -14.49 1.32 2.85
C VAL A 20 -15.79 0.59 3.24
N ILE A 21 -15.97 -0.66 2.78
CA ILE A 21 -17.13 -1.47 3.12
C ILE A 21 -17.23 -1.67 4.64
N ASN A 22 -16.12 -2.04 5.29
CA ASN A 22 -16.09 -2.27 6.73
C ASN A 22 -16.23 -0.98 7.55
N GLY A 23 -15.72 0.15 7.07
CA GLY A 23 -15.92 1.47 7.68
C GLY A 23 -17.39 1.93 7.67
N LEU A 24 -18.18 1.44 6.71
CA LEU A 24 -19.62 1.67 6.59
C LEU A 24 -20.48 0.64 7.35
N SER A 25 -19.85 -0.33 8.02
CA SER A 25 -20.55 -1.34 8.80
C SER A 25 -21.14 -0.79 10.12
N ARG A 26 -21.82 -1.66 10.88
CA ARG A 26 -22.40 -1.34 12.19
C ARG A 26 -21.47 -1.66 13.38
N GLN A 27 -20.19 -1.92 13.10
CA GLN A 27 -19.14 -2.11 14.11
C GLN A 27 -18.92 -0.84 14.95
N SER A 28 -18.13 -0.92 16.02
CA SER A 28 -17.77 0.24 16.82
C SER A 28 -17.21 1.40 15.99
N SER A 29 -17.30 2.60 16.57
CA SER A 29 -16.76 3.81 15.95
C SER A 29 -15.25 3.71 15.74
N GLU A 30 -14.57 3.03 16.65
CA GLU A 30 -13.14 2.75 16.69
C GLU A 30 -12.73 1.87 15.52
N ALA A 31 -13.38 0.71 15.33
CA ALA A 31 -13.12 -0.17 14.20
C ALA A 31 -13.34 0.55 12.87
N ARG A 32 -14.45 1.29 12.75
CA ARG A 32 -14.81 2.02 11.54
C ARG A 32 -13.78 3.10 11.20
N ASN A 33 -13.35 3.89 12.17
CA ASN A 33 -12.34 4.92 11.99
C ASN A 33 -11.00 4.33 11.55
N LEU A 34 -10.60 3.19 12.13
CA LEU A 34 -9.38 2.49 11.73
C LEU A 34 -9.48 1.94 10.30
N TYR A 35 -10.62 1.38 9.90
CA TYR A 35 -10.83 0.98 8.50
C TYR A 35 -10.75 2.18 7.54
N PHE A 36 -11.40 3.31 7.85
CA PHE A 36 -11.30 4.50 6.99
C PHE A 36 -9.88 5.07 6.92
N ALA A 37 -9.13 5.07 8.03
CA ALA A 37 -7.73 5.45 8.04
C ALA A 37 -6.89 4.49 7.17
N GLY A 38 -7.14 3.18 7.27
CA GLY A 38 -6.52 2.16 6.41
C GLY A 38 -6.80 2.40 4.92
N ALA A 39 -8.05 2.72 4.56
CA ALA A 39 -8.43 3.08 3.20
C ALA A 39 -7.69 4.34 2.71
N LEU A 40 -7.60 5.38 3.55
CA LEU A 40 -6.89 6.62 3.24
C LEU A 40 -5.42 6.37 2.91
N PHE A 41 -4.70 5.62 3.77
CA PHE A 41 -3.30 5.30 3.52
C PHE A 41 -3.11 4.38 2.32
N SER A 42 -4.04 3.44 2.09
CA SER A 42 -4.03 2.57 0.91
C SER A 42 -4.22 3.36 -0.39
N ILE A 43 -5.08 4.39 -0.40
CA ILE A 43 -5.21 5.32 -1.53
C ILE A 43 -3.95 6.16 -1.69
N ALA A 44 -3.41 6.68 -0.59
CA ALA A 44 -2.21 7.51 -0.60
C ALA A 44 -0.99 6.78 -1.19
N HIS A 45 -0.93 5.44 -1.11
CA HIS A 45 0.09 4.64 -1.80
C HIS A 45 0.26 5.01 -3.27
N PHE A 46 -0.84 5.29 -3.98
CA PHE A 46 -0.83 5.57 -5.41
C PHE A 46 -0.22 6.93 -5.76
N CYS A 47 -0.06 7.85 -4.80
CA CYS A 47 0.63 9.13 -5.01
C CYS A 47 2.11 8.92 -5.40
N TRP A 48 2.72 7.80 -5.02
CA TRP A 48 4.09 7.46 -5.42
C TRP A 48 4.17 6.73 -6.77
N GLY A 49 3.04 6.29 -7.32
CA GLY A 49 2.96 5.44 -8.52
C GLY A 49 3.76 5.98 -9.70
N PRO A 50 3.46 7.19 -10.21
CA PRO A 50 4.13 7.73 -11.40
C PRO A 50 5.66 7.77 -11.26
N THR A 51 6.16 8.27 -10.13
CA THR A 51 7.60 8.35 -9.86
C THR A 51 8.24 6.96 -9.73
N MET A 52 7.59 6.03 -9.01
CA MET A 52 8.12 4.68 -8.83
C MET A 52 8.18 3.92 -10.14
N PHE A 53 7.13 4.00 -10.97
CA PHE A 53 7.10 3.30 -12.25
C PHE A 53 8.11 3.85 -13.25
N ALA A 54 8.39 5.16 -13.25
CA ALA A 54 9.44 5.73 -14.09
C ALA A 54 10.84 5.18 -13.72
N ILE A 55 11.16 5.12 -12.43
CA ILE A 55 12.46 4.60 -11.97
C ILE A 55 12.57 3.08 -12.18
N LEU A 56 11.51 2.32 -11.86
CA LEU A 56 11.48 0.88 -12.09
C LEU A 56 11.54 0.53 -13.58
N GLY A 57 10.99 1.37 -14.45
CA GLY A 57 11.11 1.24 -15.90
C GLY A 57 12.57 1.34 -16.36
N ARG A 58 13.34 2.29 -15.81
CA ARG A 58 14.79 2.39 -16.03
C ARG A 58 15.55 1.19 -15.49
N ILE A 59 15.18 0.69 -14.31
CA ILE A 59 15.81 -0.48 -13.69
C ILE A 59 15.60 -1.75 -14.53
N GLY A 60 14.39 -1.91 -15.09
CA GLY A 60 14.00 -3.08 -15.86
C GLY A 60 14.24 -2.98 -17.37
N ASP A 61 14.90 -1.93 -17.89
CA ASP A 61 15.06 -1.77 -19.34
C ASP A 61 16.05 -2.79 -19.92
N VAL A 62 15.49 -3.75 -20.66
CA VAL A 62 16.22 -4.82 -21.36
C VAL A 62 17.27 -4.31 -22.34
N LYS A 63 17.11 -3.09 -22.87
CA LYS A 63 18.10 -2.45 -23.77
C LYS A 63 19.39 -2.08 -23.06
N THR A 64 19.33 -1.97 -21.73
CA THR A 64 20.47 -1.61 -20.87
C THR A 64 20.92 -2.79 -19.99
N ALA A 65 20.50 -4.01 -20.31
CA ALA A 65 20.86 -5.19 -19.54
C ALA A 65 22.40 -5.36 -19.46
N GLY A 66 22.92 -5.50 -18.24
CA GLY A 66 24.36 -5.60 -17.97
C GLY A 66 25.08 -4.26 -17.81
N VAL A 67 24.40 -3.13 -18.05
CA VAL A 67 24.92 -1.79 -17.75
C VAL A 67 24.69 -1.48 -16.27
N ARG A 68 25.68 -0.81 -15.66
CA ARG A 68 25.60 -0.27 -14.31
C ARG A 68 24.41 0.70 -14.18
N ASN A 69 23.59 0.53 -13.14
CA ASN A 69 22.33 1.24 -12.93
C ASN A 69 22.10 1.57 -11.44
N GLU A 70 23.19 1.66 -10.68
CA GLU A 70 23.17 1.94 -9.25
C GLU A 70 22.58 3.32 -8.93
N ASP A 71 22.65 4.26 -9.87
CA ASP A 71 22.04 5.59 -9.78
C ASP A 71 20.51 5.52 -9.70
N ALA A 72 19.86 4.67 -10.51
CA ALA A 72 18.42 4.47 -10.44
C ALA A 72 18.02 3.82 -9.11
N LEU A 73 18.85 2.91 -8.59
CA LEU A 73 18.61 2.29 -7.29
C LEU A 73 18.79 3.29 -6.14
N GLN A 74 19.81 4.15 -6.19
CA GLN A 74 20.02 5.24 -5.23
C GLN A 74 18.87 6.24 -5.24
N GLU A 75 18.23 6.46 -6.38
CA GLU A 75 17.02 7.28 -6.48
C GLU A 75 15.78 6.56 -5.91
N TRP A 76 15.65 5.26 -6.19
CA TRP A 76 14.48 4.46 -5.82
C TRP A 76 14.40 4.17 -4.31
N LEU A 77 15.51 3.72 -3.71
CA LEU A 77 15.55 3.28 -2.30
C LEU A 77 14.99 4.29 -1.29
N PRO A 78 15.40 5.57 -1.28
CA PRO A 78 14.88 6.53 -0.30
C PRO A 78 13.38 6.80 -0.50
N LYS A 79 12.91 6.83 -1.75
CA LYS A 79 11.49 7.05 -2.05
C LYS A 79 10.65 5.84 -1.69
N HIS A 80 11.15 4.63 -1.96
CA HIS A 80 10.52 3.39 -1.52
C HIS A 80 10.42 3.34 0.00
N ARG A 81 11.51 3.65 0.71
CA ARG A 81 11.54 3.71 2.18
C ARG A 81 10.53 4.73 2.70
N ALA A 82 10.49 5.93 2.14
CA ALA A 82 9.54 6.97 2.55
C ALA A 82 8.09 6.49 2.36
N ARG A 83 7.74 5.94 1.19
CA ARG A 83 6.41 5.36 0.94
C ARG A 83 6.09 4.25 1.95
N THR A 84 7.03 3.34 2.19
CA THR A 84 6.79 2.23 3.12
C THR A 84 6.50 2.74 4.54
N LEU A 85 7.26 3.72 5.02
CA LEU A 85 7.09 4.26 6.37
C LEU A 85 5.89 5.19 6.51
N LEU A 86 5.56 5.97 5.48
CA LEU A 86 4.52 7.00 5.56
C LEU A 86 3.12 6.47 5.22
N VAL A 87 3.01 5.43 4.39
CA VAL A 87 1.70 4.95 3.95
C VAL A 87 1.53 3.44 4.11
N ASN A 88 2.52 2.61 3.80
CA ASN A 88 2.32 1.15 3.87
C ASN A 88 2.24 0.62 5.31
N VAL A 89 3.18 1.01 6.17
CA VAL A 89 3.19 0.60 7.58
C VAL A 89 1.97 1.17 8.33
N PRO A 90 1.62 2.46 8.20
CA PRO A 90 0.39 2.99 8.80
C PRO A 90 -0.88 2.28 8.29
N ALA A 91 -1.01 2.05 6.98
CA ALA A 91 -2.15 1.29 6.43
C ALA A 91 -2.26 -0.09 7.08
N PHE A 92 -1.15 -0.84 7.14
CA PHE A 92 -1.12 -2.16 7.74
C PHE A 92 -1.56 -2.14 9.20
N LEU A 93 -1.03 -1.21 10.01
CA LEU A 93 -1.35 -1.11 11.43
C LEU A 93 -2.83 -0.75 11.64
N CYS A 94 -3.39 0.19 10.86
CA CYS A 94 -4.80 0.54 10.92
C CYS A 94 -5.70 -0.66 10.59
N ILE A 95 -5.39 -1.37 9.50
CA ILE A 95 -6.18 -2.52 9.04
C ILE A 95 -6.10 -3.67 10.04
N LEU A 96 -4.91 -3.96 10.56
CA LEU A 96 -4.71 -5.01 11.57
C LEU A 96 -5.47 -4.68 12.85
N ALA A 97 -5.34 -3.45 13.36
CA ALA A 97 -6.04 -3.02 14.56
C ALA A 97 -7.57 -3.06 14.37
N ALA A 98 -8.08 -2.58 13.24
CA ALA A 98 -9.51 -2.65 12.91
C ALA A 98 -10.02 -4.10 12.91
N THR A 99 -9.23 -5.01 12.30
CA THR A 99 -9.55 -6.43 12.25
C THR A 99 -9.60 -7.04 13.64
N LEU A 100 -8.60 -6.75 14.49
CA LEU A 100 -8.57 -7.24 15.86
C LEU A 100 -9.77 -6.75 16.67
N VAL A 101 -10.11 -5.46 16.57
CA VAL A 101 -11.28 -4.88 17.24
C VAL A 101 -12.57 -5.56 16.78
N THR A 102 -12.77 -5.70 15.46
CA THR A 102 -13.94 -6.39 14.89
C THR A 102 -14.04 -7.85 15.37
N VAL A 103 -12.93 -8.57 15.43
CA VAL A 103 -12.92 -9.95 15.94
C VAL A 103 -13.29 -9.99 17.42
N THR A 104 -12.74 -9.09 18.24
CA THR A 104 -13.07 -9.04 19.68
C THR A 104 -14.54 -8.70 19.94
N GLU A 105 -15.13 -7.81 19.14
CA GLU A 105 -16.56 -7.48 19.20
C GLU A 105 -17.44 -8.68 18.86
N GLY A 106 -17.07 -9.46 17.84
CA GLY A 106 -17.84 -10.64 17.44
C GLY A 106 -17.74 -11.83 18.41
N LEU A 107 -16.79 -11.81 19.34
CA LEU A 107 -16.62 -12.83 20.38
C LEU A 107 -17.32 -12.48 21.71
N SER A 108 -17.80 -11.23 21.85
CA SER A 108 -18.47 -10.72 23.04
C SER A 108 -19.99 -10.91 22.95
#